data_AF-A0A257NID4-F1
#
_entry.id   AF-A0A257NID4-F1
#
_cell.length_a   1.000
_cell.length_b   1.000
_cell.length_c   1.000
_cell.angle_alpha   90.00
_cell.angle_beta   90.00
_cell.angle_gamma   90.00
#
_symmetry.space_group_name_H-M   'P 1'
#
loop_
_entity.id
_entity.type
_entity.pdbx_description
1 polymer ?
#
loop_
_entity_poly.entity_id
_entity_poly.type
_entity_poly.pdbx_seq_one_letter_code
_entity_poly.pdbx_strand_id
1 'polypeptide(L)' 'METLAALRNREQPMEVDRARAIAQVAGVLVKSARVEVQYIQATHSTVESPFIAPLNPSPD' A
#
# COMPACT_ATOMS: atom_id res chain seq x y z
N MET A 1 -0.59 -10.50 -2.13
CA MET A 1 0.75 -9.87 -2.11
C MET A 1 1.76 -10.87 -1.53
N GLU A 2 2.38 -11.70 -2.37
CA GLU A 2 3.38 -12.71 -1.94
C GLU A 2 4.61 -12.08 -1.24
N THR A 3 4.98 -10.85 -1.62
CA THR A 3 6.21 -10.20 -1.18
C THR A 3 6.22 -9.78 0.30
N LEU A 4 5.10 -9.30 0.82
CA LEU A 4 4.98 -8.94 2.26
C LEU A 4 4.80 -10.17 3.13
N ALA A 5 4.16 -11.22 2.61
CA ALA A 5 4.03 -12.49 3.29
C ALA A 5 5.41 -13.16 3.49
N ALA A 6 6.29 -13.03 2.50
CA ALA A 6 7.66 -13.54 2.56
C ALA A 6 8.51 -12.91 3.69
N LEU A 7 8.22 -11.68 4.14
CA LEU A 7 8.88 -11.09 5.31
C LEU A 7 8.60 -11.86 6.62
N ARG A 8 7.51 -12.63 6.68
CA ARG A 8 7.11 -13.40 7.86
C ARG A 8 7.59 -14.85 7.81
N ASN A 9 8.27 -15.28 6.73
CA ASN A 9 8.75 -16.64 6.58
C ASN A 9 9.95 -16.90 7.50
N ARG A 10 9.82 -17.88 8.40
CA ARG A 10 10.86 -18.26 9.36
C ARG A 10 11.72 -19.43 8.89
N GLU A 11 11.24 -20.23 7.94
CA GLU A 11 11.92 -21.41 7.41
C GLU A 11 12.91 -21.02 6.30
N GLN A 12 12.52 -20.06 5.46
CA GLN A 12 13.37 -19.44 4.45
C GLN A 12 13.29 -17.92 4.61
N PRO A 13 14.07 -17.35 5.56
CA PRO A 13 14.06 -15.93 5.82
C PRO A 13 14.57 -15.16 4.60
N MET A 14 13.95 -14.01 4.37
CA MET A 14 14.40 -13.08 3.33
C MET A 14 15.72 -12.43 3.73
N GLU A 15 16.58 -12.18 2.74
CA GLU A 15 17.81 -11.42 2.91
C GLU A 15 17.51 -10.02 3.50
N VAL A 16 18.33 -9.57 4.45
CA VAL A 16 18.07 -8.38 5.28
C VAL A 16 17.99 -7.10 4.44
N ASP A 17 18.86 -6.94 3.44
CA ASP A 17 18.86 -5.75 2.59
C ASP A 17 17.61 -5.68 1.72
N ARG A 18 17.18 -6.83 1.20
CA ARG A 18 15.91 -6.95 0.46
C ARG A 18 14.72 -6.63 1.36
N ALA A 19 14.70 -7.17 2.58
CA ALA A 19 13.64 -6.91 3.54
C ALA A 19 13.55 -5.41 3.89
N ARG A 20 14.70 -4.75 4.08
CA ARG A 20 14.78 -3.30 4.34
C ARG A 20 14.23 -2.48 3.18
N ALA A 21 14.59 -2.82 1.94
CA ALA A 21 14.09 -2.14 0.76
C ALA A 21 12.56 -2.26 0.65
N ILE A 22 12.00 -3.46 0.88
CA ILE A 22 10.55 -3.68 0.87
C ILE A 22 9.86 -2.87 1.98
N ALA A 23 10.42 -2.84 3.18
CA ALA A 23 9.88 -2.06 4.28
C ALA A 23 9.83 -0.55 3.97
N GLN A 24 10.85 -0.02 3.28
CA GLN A 24 10.88 1.37 2.84
C GLN A 24 9.76 1.67 1.84
N VAL A 25 9.59 0.84 0.81
CA VAL A 25 8.54 1.00 -0.19
C VAL A 25 7.15 0.87 0.44
N ALA A 26 6.95 -0.11 1.32
CA ALA A 26 5.71 -0.26 2.08
C ALA A 26 5.40 1.00 2.92
N GLY A 27 6.43 1.61 3.52
CA GLY A 27 6.30 2.87 4.24
C GLY A 27 5.83 4.03 3.35
N VAL A 28 6.29 4.10 2.10
CA VAL A 28 5.81 5.10 1.13
C VAL A 28 4.35 4.87 0.78
N LEU A 29 3.92 3.63 0.54
CA LEU A 29 2.52 3.30 0.26
C LEU A 29 1.59 3.70 1.41
N VAL A 30 2.00 3.43 2.66
CA VAL A 30 1.24 3.85 3.85
C VAL A 30 1.13 5.37 3.96
N LYS A 31 2.20 6.11 3.64
CA LYS A 31 2.17 7.57 3.62
C LYS A 31 1.19 8.11 2.58
N SER A 32 1.18 7.53 1.38
CA SER A 32 0.21 7.87 0.33
C SER A 32 -1.24 7.63 0.78
N ALA A 33 -1.53 6.48 1.38
CA ALA A 33 -2.87 6.18 1.90
C ALA A 33 -3.30 7.12 3.02
N ARG A 34 -2.37 7.54 3.90
CA ARG A 34 -2.67 8.54 4.95
C ARG A 34 -3.02 9.91 4.38
N VAL A 35 -2.42 10.31 3.26
CA VAL A 35 -2.76 11.57 2.58
C VAL A 35 -4.19 11.50 2.03
N GLU A 36 -4.59 10.37 1.45
CA GLU A 36 -5.95 10.17 0.97
C GLU A 36 -6.99 10.22 2.10
N VAL A 37 -6.70 9.57 3.24
CA VAL A 37 -7.56 9.66 4.44
C VAL A 37 -7.68 11.11 4.92
N GLN A 38 -6.57 11.86 4.95
CA GLN A 38 -6.59 13.28 5.33
C GLN A 38 -7.43 14.11 4.36
N TYR A 39 -7.32 13.87 3.06
CA TYR A 39 -8.14 14.53 2.04
C TYR A 39 -9.63 14.27 2.27
N ILE A 40 -10.03 13.02 2.48
CA ILE A 40 -11.42 12.64 2.75
C ILE A 40 -11.93 13.34 4.02
N GLN A 41 -11.14 13.34 5.09
CA GLN A 41 -11.51 13.99 6.35
C GLN A 41 -11.65 15.50 6.22
N ALA A 42 -10.74 16.17 5.49
CA ALA A 42 -10.73 17.62 5.33
C ALA A 42 -11.85 18.13 4.41
N THR A 43 -12.24 17.35 3.42
CA THR A 43 -13.26 17.73 2.42
C THR A 43 -14.66 17.23 2.77
N HIS A 44 -14.78 16.34 3.77
CA HIS A 44 -15.98 15.55 4.02
C HIS A 44 -16.50 14.80 2.78
N SER A 45 -15.60 14.47 1.84
CA SER A 45 -15.95 13.76 0.61
C SER A 45 -16.43 12.35 0.94
N THR A 46 -17.58 11.96 0.38
CA THR A 46 -18.12 10.59 0.46
C THR A 46 -17.74 9.74 -0.75
N VAL A 47 -17.05 10.32 -1.73
CA VAL A 47 -16.61 9.66 -2.95
C VAL A 47 -15.17 9.19 -2.79
N GLU A 48 -14.90 7.93 -3.18
CA GLU A 48 -13.56 7.35 -3.24
C GLU A 48 -12.66 8.17 -4.18
N SER A 49 -11.43 8.46 -3.76
CA SER A 49 -10.47 9.13 -4.64
C SER A 49 -9.81 8.10 -5.57
N PRO A 50 -9.53 8.46 -6.84
CA PRO A 50 -8.85 7.57 -7.77
C PRO A 50 -7.34 7.46 -7.51
N PHE A 51 -6.84 8.01 -6.40
CA PHE A 51 -5.41 8.06 -6.10
C PHE A 51 -4.81 6.68 -5.76
N ILE A 52 -5.52 5.86 -4.97
CA ILE A 52 -5.10 4.48 -4.63
C ILE A 52 -6.08 3.44 -5.13
N ALA A 53 -7.33 3.81 -5.38
CA ALA A 53 -8.32 2.88 -5.93
C ALA A 53 -7.82 2.33 -7.28
N PRO A 54 -7.91 1.01 -7.52
CA PRO A 54 -7.67 0.47 -8.84
C PRO A 54 -8.65 1.14 -9.81
N LEU A 55 -8.15 1.63 -10.95
CA LEU A 55 -9.00 1.90 -12.09
C LEU A 55 -9.57 0.55 -12.52
N ASN A 56 -10.72 0.14 -11.99
CA ASN A 56 -11.49 -0.95 -12.56
C ASN A 56 -12.06 -0.40 -13.87
N PRO A 57 -11.55 -0.79 -15.07
CA PRO A 57 -12.39 -0.66 -16.24
C PRO A 57 -13.58 -1.59 -16.00
N SER A 58 -14.78 -1.02 -15.92
CA SER A 58 -16.00 -1.82 -15.98
C SER A 58 -15.91 -2.77 -17.18
N PRO A 59 -16.23 -4.07 -17.04
CA PRO A 59 -16.37 -4.93 -18.20
C PRO A 59 -17.63 -4.49 -18.95
N ASP A 60 -17.47 -4.09 -20.21
CA ASP A 60 -18.57 -4.01 -21.19
C ASP A 60 -19.17 -5.41 -21.45
#